data_AF-A0A975YPC1-F1
#
_entry.id   AF-A0A975YPC1-F1
#
_cell.length_a   1.000
_cell.length_b   1.000
_cell.length_c   1.000
_cell.angle_alpha   90.00
_cell.angle_beta   90.00
_cell.angle_gamma   90.00
#
_symmetry.space_group_name_H-M   'P 1'
#
loop_
_entity.id
_entity.type
_entity.pdbx_description
1 polymer ?
#
loop_
_entity_poly.entity_id
_entity_poly.type
_entity_poly.pdbx_seq_one_letter_code
_entity_poly.pdbx_strand_id
1 'polypeptide(L)'
;MRLAHKRNVQAKLQKRIKAIAANLASAPKTAKPATAKPVVEKKATVKPVAQQVAAAKKVDVALTPKQQQVLDIVAANAEGINPKSIGLAAGQEDTKAASWATGALKKLLDENLVVKEQLSGNKVIYKTI
;
A
#
# COMPACT_ATOMS: atom_id res chain seq x y z
N MET A 1 -25.08 31.35 12.23
CA MET A 1 -23.62 31.16 12.44
C MET A 1 -22.97 30.01 11.65
N ARG A 2 -23.68 28.95 11.21
CA ARG A 2 -23.05 27.78 10.53
C ARG A 2 -22.48 28.06 9.12
N LEU A 3 -23.03 29.01 8.38
CA LEU A 3 -22.66 29.24 6.97
C LEU A 3 -21.28 29.91 6.82
N ALA A 4 -20.96 30.90 7.66
CA ALA A 4 -19.68 31.61 7.62
C ALA A 4 -18.49 30.67 7.88
N HIS A 5 -18.63 29.78 8.87
CA HIS A 5 -17.61 28.77 9.16
C HIS A 5 -17.39 27.84 7.97
N LYS A 6 -18.47 27.34 7.35
CA LYS A 6 -18.38 26.49 6.16
C LYS A 6 -17.68 27.19 4.98
N ARG A 7 -17.99 28.47 4.72
CA ARG A 7 -17.32 29.26 3.66
C ARG A 7 -15.84 29.47 3.95
N ASN A 8 -15.48 29.73 5.21
CA ASN A 8 -14.07 29.88 5.62
C ASN A 8 -13.27 28.58 5.47
N VAL A 9 -13.87 27.43 5.79
CA VAL A 9 -13.25 26.11 5.60
C VAL A 9 -13.04 25.83 4.11
N GLN A 10 -14.05 26.08 3.28
CA GLN A 10 -13.94 25.91 1.83
C GLN A 10 -12.88 26.83 1.20
N ALA A 11 -12.82 28.09 1.61
CA ALA A 11 -11.82 29.03 1.13
C ALA A 11 -10.38 28.61 1.52
N LYS A 12 -10.17 28.08 2.73
CA LYS A 12 -8.87 27.52 3.15
C LYS A 12 -8.47 26.31 2.32
N LEU A 13 -9.41 25.41 2.02
CA LEU A 13 -9.16 24.24 1.20
C LEU A 13 -8.76 24.62 -0.23
N GLN A 14 -9.51 25.54 -0.85
CA GLN A 14 -9.21 26.03 -2.20
C GLN A 14 -7.84 26.71 -2.29
N LYS A 15 -7.44 27.49 -1.27
CA LYS A 15 -6.11 28.11 -1.21
C LYS A 15 -4.98 27.07 -1.22
N ARG A 16 -5.13 25.97 -0.46
CA ARG A 16 -4.12 24.89 -0.42
C ARG A 16 -4.02 24.17 -1.76
N ILE A 17 -5.17 23.83 -2.37
CA ILE A 17 -5.19 23.18 -3.68
C ILE A 17 -4.51 24.05 -4.74
N LYS A 18 -4.80 25.37 -4.74
CA LYS A 18 -4.18 26.30 -5.69
C LYS A 18 -2.67 26.44 -5.50
N ALA A 19 -2.19 26.49 -4.25
CA ALA A 19 -0.76 26.53 -3.96
C ALA A 19 -0.04 25.24 -4.38
N ILE A 20 -0.65 24.07 -4.16
CA ILE A 20 -0.10 22.78 -4.59
C ILE A 20 -0.06 22.70 -6.13
N ALA A 21 -1.12 23.13 -6.81
CA ALA A 21 -1.17 23.15 -8.27
C ALA A 21 -0.11 24.09 -8.87
N ALA A 22 0.12 25.25 -8.27
CA ALA A 22 1.19 26.16 -8.70
C ALA A 22 2.59 25.53 -8.52
N ASN A 23 2.85 24.90 -7.38
CA ASN A 23 4.13 24.21 -7.14
C ASN A 23 4.37 23.03 -8.10
N LEU A 24 3.32 22.31 -8.48
CA LEU A 24 3.41 21.23 -9.48
C LEU A 24 3.63 21.77 -10.90
N ALA A 25 3.10 22.96 -11.23
CA ALA A 25 3.32 23.62 -12.51
C ALA A 25 4.72 24.24 -12.63
N SER A 26 5.36 24.57 -11.50
CA SER A 26 6.71 25.14 -11.43
C SER A 26 7.84 24.10 -11.37
N ALA A 27 7.53 22.81 -11.33
CA ALA A 27 8.53 21.75 -11.41
C ALA A 27 9.03 21.59 -12.87
N PRO A 28 10.32 21.84 -13.18
CA PRO A 28 10.81 21.80 -14.55
C PRO A 28 10.78 20.38 -15.13
N LYS A 29 10.12 20.24 -16.29
CA LYS A 29 10.22 19.06 -17.16
C LYS A 29 11.47 19.17 -18.04
N THR A 30 12.51 18.40 -17.74
CA THR A 30 13.59 18.02 -18.69
C THR A 30 13.92 16.55 -18.42
N ALA A 31 13.47 15.61 -19.26
CA ALA A 31 14.10 15.08 -20.49
C ALA A 31 15.28 14.09 -20.24
N LYS A 32 15.08 12.86 -20.72
CA LYS A 32 15.92 11.60 -20.77
C LYS A 32 16.97 11.71 -21.94
N PRO A 33 17.93 10.78 -22.31
CA PRO A 33 18.62 9.58 -21.73
C PRO A 33 20.20 9.59 -21.81
N ALA A 34 20.84 8.50 -21.32
CA ALA A 34 22.07 7.81 -21.84
C ALA A 34 23.44 7.90 -21.11
N THR A 35 23.92 6.69 -20.73
CA THR A 35 25.30 6.10 -20.81
C THR A 35 26.50 6.55 -19.95
N ALA A 36 27.08 5.53 -19.28
CA ALA A 36 28.50 5.23 -19.02
C ALA A 36 29.29 5.88 -17.84
N LYS A 37 29.35 5.13 -16.72
CA LYS A 37 30.49 4.65 -15.85
C LYS A 37 31.90 5.31 -15.98
N PRO A 38 32.84 5.16 -15.00
CA PRO A 38 32.80 4.58 -13.62
C PRO A 38 33.58 5.42 -12.55
N VAL A 39 33.86 4.82 -11.37
CA VAL A 39 34.93 5.16 -10.37
C VAL A 39 34.58 6.24 -9.33
N VAL A 40 34.70 6.08 -8.00
CA VAL A 40 35.08 4.99 -7.08
C VAL A 40 34.83 5.47 -5.62
N GLU A 41 34.49 4.53 -4.74
CA GLU A 41 34.67 4.51 -3.26
C GLU A 41 34.15 5.66 -2.36
N LYS A 42 33.04 5.39 -1.66
CA LYS A 42 33.16 5.05 -0.22
C LYS A 42 32.02 4.14 0.24
N LYS A 43 32.47 3.10 0.93
CA LYS A 43 31.82 1.86 1.36
C LYS A 43 31.14 2.03 2.72
N ALA A 44 29.87 1.64 2.80
CA ALA A 44 29.18 0.98 3.93
C ALA A 44 27.68 0.88 3.54
N THR A 45 27.21 -0.12 2.79
CA THR A 45 26.94 -1.52 3.22
C THR A 45 26.11 -1.51 4.51
N VAL A 46 24.80 -1.79 4.50
CA VAL A 46 24.24 -3.16 4.40
C VAL A 46 22.95 -3.23 3.56
N LYS A 47 23.08 -3.94 2.42
CA LYS A 47 22.16 -4.83 1.70
C LYS A 47 20.65 -4.51 1.59
N PRO A 48 20.14 -4.23 0.37
CA PRO A 48 18.81 -4.67 -0.02
C PRO A 48 18.91 -6.16 -0.42
N VAL A 49 18.30 -7.07 0.35
CA VAL A 49 18.08 -8.42 -0.16
C VAL A 49 16.86 -8.36 -1.07
N ALA A 50 17.16 -8.13 -2.35
CA ALA A 50 16.39 -8.74 -3.41
C ALA A 50 16.58 -10.25 -3.29
N GLN A 51 15.54 -10.97 -2.92
CA GLN A 51 15.45 -12.40 -3.18
C GLN A 51 14.35 -12.58 -4.23
N GLN A 52 14.81 -12.88 -5.43
CA GLN A 52 13.98 -13.40 -6.50
C GLN A 52 13.35 -14.73 -6.07
N VAL A 53 12.32 -15.09 -6.85
CA VAL A 53 11.79 -16.44 -7.07
C VAL A 53 10.69 -16.88 -6.11
N ALA A 54 9.45 -16.60 -6.51
CA ALA A 54 8.57 -17.68 -6.94
C ALA A 54 7.56 -17.10 -7.93
N ALA A 55 7.51 -17.69 -9.13
CA ALA A 55 6.44 -17.46 -10.08
C ALA A 55 5.12 -17.92 -9.45
N ALA A 56 4.48 -17.05 -8.68
CA ALA A 56 3.16 -17.30 -8.13
C ALA A 56 2.16 -17.21 -9.27
N LYS A 57 1.31 -18.24 -9.37
CA LYS A 57 0.14 -18.33 -10.26
C LYS A 57 -0.36 -16.93 -10.62
N LYS A 58 -0.27 -16.57 -11.90
CA LYS A 58 -1.03 -15.44 -12.43
C LYS A 58 -2.50 -15.80 -12.25
N VAL A 59 -3.04 -15.39 -11.10
CA VAL A 59 -4.45 -15.10 -11.01
C VAL A 59 -4.63 -13.96 -12.01
N ASP A 60 -5.23 -14.26 -13.16
CA ASP A 60 -5.54 -13.30 -14.23
C ASP A 60 -6.68 -12.39 -13.78
N VAL A 61 -6.46 -11.76 -12.64
CA VAL A 61 -7.37 -10.81 -12.01
C VAL A 61 -6.54 -9.57 -11.81
N ALA A 62 -6.99 -8.47 -12.36
CA ALA A 62 -6.29 -7.19 -12.36
C ALA A 62 -6.28 -6.59 -10.94
N LEU A 63 -5.47 -7.17 -10.05
CA LEU A 63 -5.26 -6.69 -8.69
C LEU A 63 -4.39 -5.43 -8.70
N THR A 64 -4.80 -4.45 -7.91
CA THR A 64 -3.94 -3.31 -7.60
C THR A 64 -2.69 -3.77 -6.83
N PRO A 65 -1.57 -3.02 -6.90
CA PRO A 65 -0.34 -3.40 -6.18
C PRO A 65 -0.56 -3.61 -4.68
N LYS A 66 -1.49 -2.84 -4.08
CA LYS A 66 -1.86 -2.97 -2.67
C LYS A 66 -2.59 -4.28 -2.39
N GLN A 67 -3.52 -4.68 -3.25
CA GLN A 67 -4.24 -5.94 -3.08
C GLN A 67 -3.30 -7.13 -3.28
N GLN A 68 -2.39 -7.04 -4.25
CA GLN A 68 -1.37 -8.06 -4.46
C GLN A 68 -0.48 -8.20 -3.22
N GLN A 69 0.01 -7.08 -2.66
CA GLN A 69 0.82 -7.11 -1.44
C GLN A 69 0.07 -7.77 -0.26
N VAL A 70 -1.23 -7.50 -0.10
CA VAL A 70 -2.04 -8.14 0.93
C VAL A 70 -2.20 -9.63 0.66
N LEU A 71 -2.45 -10.02 -0.59
CA LEU A 71 -2.57 -11.43 -0.98
C LEU A 71 -1.27 -12.19 -0.73
N ASP A 72 -0.13 -11.61 -1.08
CA ASP A 72 1.19 -12.22 -0.89
C ASP A 72 1.49 -12.43 0.61
N ILE A 73 1.14 -11.46 1.46
CA ILE A 73 1.28 -11.59 2.92
C ILE A 73 0.37 -12.69 3.46
N VAL A 74 -0.89 -12.77 3.00
CA VAL A 74 -1.81 -13.84 3.43
C VAL A 74 -1.31 -15.20 2.96
N ALA A 75 -0.81 -15.31 1.72
CA ALA A 75 -0.24 -16.54 1.16
C ALA A 75 1.00 -17.02 1.92
N ALA A 76 1.81 -16.09 2.43
CA ALA A 76 2.96 -16.41 3.27
C ALA A 76 2.58 -16.94 4.67
N ASN A 77 1.31 -16.84 5.09
CA ASN A 77 0.82 -17.24 6.41
C ASN A 77 -0.27 -18.32 6.27
N ALA A 78 0.14 -19.58 6.10
CA ALA A 78 -0.76 -20.73 5.89
C ALA A 78 -1.77 -20.97 7.03
N GLU A 79 -1.41 -20.62 8.27
CA GLU A 79 -2.31 -20.72 9.44
C GLU A 79 -3.42 -19.65 9.46
N GLY A 80 -3.32 -18.66 8.58
CA GLY A 80 -4.20 -17.51 8.50
C GLY A 80 -3.72 -16.34 9.35
N ILE A 81 -4.01 -15.13 8.87
CA ILE A 81 -3.52 -13.89 9.45
C ILE A 81 -4.65 -12.88 9.68
N ASN A 82 -4.58 -12.12 10.77
CA ASN A 82 -5.57 -11.09 11.09
C ASN A 82 -5.27 -9.77 10.32
N PRO A 83 -6.28 -8.90 10.08
CA PRO A 83 -6.09 -7.65 9.34
C PRO A 83 -5.01 -6.73 9.91
N LYS A 84 -4.85 -6.69 11.23
CA LYS A 84 -3.85 -5.84 11.89
C LYS A 84 -2.44 -6.35 11.60
N SER A 85 -2.19 -7.64 11.76
CA SER A 85 -0.92 -8.29 11.49
C SER A 85 -0.53 -8.19 10.00
N ILE A 86 -1.49 -8.23 9.07
CA ILE A 86 -1.21 -7.98 7.65
C ILE A 86 -0.64 -6.57 7.45
N GLY A 87 -1.29 -5.55 8.03
CA GLY A 87 -0.82 -4.17 7.92
C GLY A 87 0.56 -3.97 8.57
N LEU A 88 0.82 -4.63 9.70
CA LEU A 88 2.13 -4.59 10.35
C LEU A 88 3.21 -5.24 9.50
N ALA A 89 2.94 -6.40 8.88
CA ALA A 89 3.85 -7.06 7.95
C ALA A 89 4.13 -6.21 6.69
N ALA A 90 3.16 -5.39 6.28
CA ALA A 90 3.31 -4.41 5.21
C ALA A 90 4.05 -3.12 5.63
N GLY A 91 4.55 -3.03 6.87
CA GLY A 91 5.26 -1.86 7.39
C GLY A 91 4.37 -0.66 7.71
N GLN A 92 3.06 -0.87 7.92
CA GLN A 92 2.16 0.20 8.38
C GLN A 92 2.29 0.44 9.88
N GLU A 93 1.99 1.67 10.29
CA GLU A 93 1.88 2.04 11.70
C GLU A 93 0.73 1.28 12.38
N ASP A 94 0.91 0.91 13.65
CA ASP A 94 -0.03 0.06 14.41
C ASP A 94 -1.48 0.57 14.40
N THR A 95 -1.64 1.90 14.44
CA THR A 95 -2.94 2.58 14.44
C THR A 95 -3.68 2.51 13.09
N LYS A 96 -2.95 2.32 11.99
CA LYS A 96 -3.51 2.27 10.62
C LYS A 96 -3.48 0.88 10.01
N ALA A 97 -2.69 -0.04 10.57
CA ALA A 97 -2.44 -1.38 10.03
C ALA A 97 -3.74 -2.13 9.69
N ALA A 98 -4.69 -2.19 10.63
CA ALA A 98 -5.96 -2.88 10.42
C ALA A 98 -6.82 -2.25 9.30
N SER A 99 -6.96 -0.92 9.31
CA SER A 99 -7.74 -0.19 8.30
C SER A 99 -7.10 -0.26 6.91
N TRP A 100 -5.78 -0.27 6.85
CA TRP A 100 -5.04 -0.40 5.60
C TRP A 100 -5.33 -1.74 4.91
N ALA A 101 -5.28 -2.86 5.65
CA ALA A 101 -5.53 -4.20 5.11
C ALA A 101 -7.00 -4.44 4.76
N THR A 102 -7.93 -3.97 5.60
CA THR A 102 -9.38 -4.22 5.44
C THR A 102 -9.91 -3.77 4.07
N GLY A 103 -9.43 -2.65 3.54
CA GLY A 103 -9.85 -2.16 2.21
C GLY A 103 -9.47 -3.09 1.06
N ALA A 104 -8.29 -3.72 1.14
CA ALA A 104 -7.83 -4.68 0.13
C ALA A 104 -8.49 -6.05 0.32
N LEU A 105 -8.61 -6.52 1.57
CA LEU A 105 -9.26 -7.79 1.92
C LEU A 105 -10.69 -7.88 1.41
N LYS A 106 -11.44 -6.77 1.42
CA LYS A 106 -12.80 -6.74 0.85
C LYS A 106 -12.83 -7.21 -0.59
N LYS A 107 -11.86 -6.79 -1.41
CA LYS A 107 -11.78 -7.16 -2.81
C LYS A 107 -11.27 -8.58 -3.03
N LEU A 108 -10.31 -9.02 -2.23
CA LEU A 108 -9.82 -10.40 -2.28
C LEU A 108 -10.90 -11.42 -1.87
N LEU A 109 -11.82 -11.04 -0.97
CA LEU A 109 -13.01 -11.84 -0.65
C LEU A 109 -14.00 -11.85 -1.83
N ASP A 110 -14.30 -10.68 -2.42
CA ASP A 110 -15.22 -10.57 -3.57
C ASP A 110 -14.76 -11.45 -4.75
N GLU A 111 -13.44 -11.53 -4.97
CA GLU A 111 -12.82 -12.31 -6.04
C GLU A 111 -12.54 -13.78 -5.66
N ASN A 112 -12.98 -14.22 -4.47
CA ASN A 112 -12.74 -15.58 -3.94
C ASN A 112 -11.26 -15.99 -3.98
N LEU A 113 -10.35 -15.08 -3.62
CA LEU A 113 -8.91 -15.36 -3.51
C LEU A 113 -8.48 -15.65 -2.07
N VAL A 114 -9.26 -15.17 -1.11
CA VAL A 114 -9.06 -15.45 0.32
C VAL A 114 -10.40 -15.82 0.96
N VAL A 115 -10.33 -16.65 1.99
CA VAL A 115 -11.46 -17.00 2.85
C VAL A 115 -11.30 -16.30 4.18
N LYS A 116 -12.41 -15.76 4.68
CA LYS A 116 -12.53 -15.24 6.03
C LYS A 116 -12.98 -16.37 6.95
N GLU A 117 -12.14 -16.73 7.91
CA GLU A 117 -12.47 -17.69 8.95
C GLU A 117 -12.58 -16.97 10.29
N GLN A 118 -13.66 -17.24 11.02
CA GLN A 118 -13.83 -16.73 12.37
C GLN A 118 -13.38 -17.82 13.35
N LEU A 119 -12.27 -17.56 14.04
CA LEU A 119 -11.82 -18.39 15.15
C LEU A 119 -12.66 -18.07 16.40
N SER A 120 -12.64 -18.98 17.37
CA SER A 120 -13.35 -18.85 18.65
C SER A 120 -13.28 -17.42 19.21
N GLY A 121 -14.46 -16.86 19.51
CA GLY A 121 -14.63 -15.46 19.94
C GLY A 121 -14.74 -14.47 18.78
N ASN A 122 -14.23 -13.24 18.97
CA ASN A 122 -14.30 -12.14 18.00
C ASN A 122 -13.06 -12.08 17.07
N LYS A 123 -12.26 -13.15 16.99
CA LYS A 123 -11.02 -13.16 16.21
C LYS A 123 -11.29 -13.60 14.78
N VAL A 124 -10.98 -12.71 13.83
CA VAL A 124 -11.09 -12.98 12.39
C VAL A 124 -9.71 -13.19 11.80
N ILE A 125 -9.57 -14.26 11.02
CA ILE A 125 -8.37 -14.57 10.23
C ILE A 125 -8.72 -14.73 8.76
N TYR A 126 -7.74 -14.47 7.91
CA TYR A 126 -7.83 -14.61 6.46
C TYR A 126 -6.81 -15.63 5.99
N LYS A 127 -7.24 -16.54 5.12
CA LYS A 127 -6.42 -17.60 4.50
C LYS A 127 -6.59 -17.53 2.99
N THR A 128 -5.56 -17.86 2.23
CA THR A 128 -5.71 -18.11 0.79
C THR A 128 -6.52 -19.37 0.55
N ILE A 129 -7.25 -19.40 -0.57
CA ILE A 129 -7.98 -20.58 -1.05
C ILE A 129 -7.01 -21.58 -1.69
#